data_AF-A0A291H0N2-F1
#
_entry.id   AF-A0A291H0N2-F1
#
_cell.length_a   1.000
_cell.length_b   1.000
_cell.length_c   1.000
_cell.angle_alpha   90.00
_cell.angle_beta   90.00
_cell.angle_gamma   90.00
#
_symmetry.space_group_name_H-M   'P 1'
#
loop_
_entity.id
_entity.type
_entity.pdbx_description
1 polymer ?
#
loop_
_entity_poly.entity_id
_entity_poly.type
_entity_poly.pdbx_seq_one_letter_code
_entity_poly.pdbx_strand_id
1 'polypeptide(L)'
;MATFLSGLSGRGSPLSHPLLDGLRGQAIVHTRVAARGTWTVTARGWVLHSRSQELEGPGLSTASPAAVGLRDPRVVGTSIQHAEMLDSHLSLTLQTAQGPLRLSTPPRWQLDGPRGAHLVVEEDGSLLERAPGAPLHATEEALAEHAGSARSGIEERLLTLGREQWLHPGHVVSVLANAGALEDAEFERRGPLLLARLLARGEIRAGFVTAGVFSAWDLPLAEVVEHVATTWAAIGGRTPGPDMIAWFELSGAGRAAVGARGARATSPGMSGYDSPGVVGGFR
;
A
#
# COMPACT_ATOMS: atom_id res chain seq x y z
N MET A 1 10.28 -52.40 -41.46
CA MET A 1 10.81 -51.04 -41.68
C MET A 1 9.64 -50.06 -41.72
N ALA A 2 9.39 -49.39 -40.60
CA ALA A 2 8.60 -48.17 -40.53
C ALA A 2 9.12 -47.39 -39.32
N THR A 3 9.65 -46.21 -39.60
CA THR A 3 10.40 -45.33 -38.72
C THR A 3 9.44 -44.67 -37.73
N PHE A 4 9.62 -44.93 -36.42
CA PHE A 4 8.94 -44.16 -35.37
C PHE A 4 9.58 -42.77 -35.30
N LEU A 5 8.82 -41.75 -35.67
CA LEU A 5 9.16 -40.35 -35.47
C LEU A 5 9.03 -40.01 -33.99
N SER A 6 10.17 -39.99 -33.29
CA SER A 6 10.35 -39.24 -32.04
C SER A 6 10.26 -37.75 -32.36
N GLY A 7 9.23 -37.06 -31.86
CA GLY A 7 9.14 -35.61 -32.02
C GLY A 7 7.74 -35.02 -31.91
N LEU A 8 7.14 -35.08 -30.72
CA LEU A 8 6.13 -34.10 -30.32
C LEU A 8 6.48 -33.64 -28.91
N SER A 9 7.16 -32.48 -28.88
CA SER A 9 7.43 -31.66 -27.72
C SER A 9 6.15 -31.50 -26.90
N GLY A 10 6.16 -31.99 -25.66
CA GLY A 10 5.15 -31.61 -24.68
C GLY A 10 5.26 -30.11 -24.45
N ARG A 11 4.38 -29.32 -25.08
CA ARG A 11 4.10 -27.97 -24.60
C ARG A 11 3.53 -28.14 -23.21
N GLY A 12 4.24 -27.67 -22.19
CA GLY A 12 3.75 -27.69 -20.82
C GLY A 12 2.38 -27.03 -20.76
N SER A 13 1.43 -27.65 -20.06
CA SER A 13 0.19 -26.95 -19.73
C SER A 13 0.50 -25.86 -18.71
N PRO A 14 -0.14 -24.68 -18.79
CA PRO A 14 -0.02 -23.66 -17.75
C PRO A 14 -0.35 -24.28 -16.39
N LEU A 15 0.57 -24.10 -15.43
CA LEU A 15 0.38 -24.52 -14.05
C LEU A 15 -0.35 -23.40 -13.30
N SER A 16 -1.55 -23.71 -12.83
CA SER A 16 -2.24 -22.90 -11.82
C SER A 16 -1.69 -23.24 -10.43
N HIS A 17 -1.46 -22.22 -9.59
CA HIS A 17 -0.97 -22.40 -8.23
C HIS A 17 -1.87 -21.64 -7.25
N PRO A 18 -2.25 -22.20 -6.09
CA PRO A 18 -3.17 -21.53 -5.15
C PRO A 18 -2.71 -20.13 -4.69
N LEU A 19 -1.39 -19.93 -4.55
CA LEU A 19 -0.82 -18.62 -4.23
C LEU A 19 -0.92 -17.61 -5.38
N LEU A 20 -0.92 -18.07 -6.64
CA LEU A 20 -1.14 -17.23 -7.81
C LEU A 20 -2.63 -16.85 -7.95
N ASP A 21 -3.55 -17.75 -7.60
CA ASP A 21 -4.98 -17.43 -7.53
C ASP A 21 -5.26 -16.30 -6.54
N GLY A 22 -4.44 -16.20 -5.49
CA GLY A 22 -4.46 -15.09 -4.54
C GLY A 22 -4.31 -13.71 -5.19
N LEU A 23 -3.61 -13.59 -6.32
CA LEU A 23 -3.39 -12.34 -7.05
C LEU A 23 -4.61 -11.86 -7.83
N ARG A 24 -5.54 -12.77 -8.16
CA ARG A 24 -6.68 -12.47 -9.03
C ARG A 24 -7.59 -11.41 -8.43
N GLY A 25 -8.01 -10.47 -9.26
CA GLY A 25 -8.86 -9.32 -8.92
C GLY A 25 -8.13 -8.19 -8.21
N GLN A 26 -6.86 -8.36 -7.83
CA GLN A 26 -6.11 -7.31 -7.15
C GLN A 26 -5.60 -6.26 -8.13
N ALA A 27 -5.62 -5.00 -7.69
CA ALA A 27 -4.94 -3.93 -8.40
C ALA A 27 -3.44 -3.93 -8.08
N ILE A 28 -2.60 -3.54 -9.03
CA ILE A 28 -1.20 -3.21 -8.76
C ILE A 28 -1.15 -1.77 -8.23
N VAL A 29 -0.59 -1.57 -7.03
CA VAL A 29 -0.56 -0.26 -6.36
C VAL A 29 0.82 0.39 -6.41
N HIS A 30 1.87 -0.39 -6.65
CA HIS A 30 3.22 0.12 -6.73
C HIS A 30 4.11 -0.77 -7.58
N THR A 31 5.06 -0.16 -8.28
CA THR A 31 6.20 -0.85 -8.89
C THR A 31 7.48 -0.13 -8.50
N ARG A 32 8.55 -0.87 -8.29
CA ARG A 32 9.85 -0.32 -7.90
C ARG A 32 10.96 -1.04 -8.66
N VAL A 33 11.99 -0.28 -9.03
CA VAL A 33 13.19 -0.81 -9.69
C VAL A 33 14.39 -0.41 -8.85
N ALA A 34 15.26 -1.37 -8.56
CA ALA A 34 16.52 -1.16 -7.87
C ALA A 34 17.63 -1.99 -8.52
N ALA A 35 18.88 -1.81 -8.07
CA ALA A 35 20.04 -2.52 -8.61
C ALA A 35 19.88 -4.06 -8.63
N ARG A 36 19.05 -4.62 -7.74
CA ARG A 36 18.83 -6.06 -7.60
C ARG A 36 17.60 -6.59 -8.34
N GLY A 37 16.77 -5.73 -8.93
CA GLY A 37 15.62 -6.19 -9.71
C GLY A 37 14.42 -5.24 -9.72
N THR A 38 13.31 -5.80 -10.18
CA THR A 38 12.00 -5.15 -10.29
C THR A 38 11.04 -5.79 -9.30
N TRP A 39 10.22 -4.96 -8.67
CA TRP A 39 9.18 -5.34 -7.73
C TRP A 39 7.84 -4.81 -8.18
N THR A 40 6.82 -5.67 -8.14
CA THR A 40 5.43 -5.30 -8.38
C THR A 40 4.62 -5.63 -7.13
N VAL A 41 3.93 -4.62 -6.59
CA VAL A 41 3.18 -4.71 -5.34
C VAL A 41 1.69 -4.58 -5.62
N THR A 42 0.90 -5.50 -5.08
CA THR A 42 -0.55 -5.52 -5.21
C THR A 42 -1.26 -4.86 -4.03
N ALA A 43 -2.53 -4.52 -4.21
CA ALA A 43 -3.36 -3.84 -3.23
C ALA A 43 -3.51 -4.62 -1.92
N ARG A 44 -3.39 -5.95 -1.90
CA ARG A 44 -3.41 -6.75 -0.66
C ARG A 44 -2.01 -7.14 -0.19
N GLY A 45 -0.97 -6.43 -0.61
CA GLY A 45 0.38 -6.59 -0.09
C GLY A 45 1.14 -7.81 -0.60
N TRP A 46 0.76 -8.38 -1.75
CA TRP A 46 1.64 -9.32 -2.44
C TRP A 46 2.74 -8.57 -3.19
N VAL A 47 3.96 -9.10 -3.15
CA VAL A 47 5.13 -8.55 -3.83
C VAL A 47 5.74 -9.60 -4.74
N LEU A 48 5.73 -9.32 -6.05
CA LEU A 48 6.43 -10.09 -7.05
C LEU A 48 7.83 -9.50 -7.25
N HIS A 49 8.85 -10.25 -6.86
CA HIS A 49 10.26 -9.97 -7.03
C HIS A 49 10.82 -10.72 -8.23
N SER A 50 11.56 -10.02 -9.08
CA SER A 50 12.31 -10.65 -10.16
C SER A 50 13.46 -9.76 -10.61
N ARG A 51 14.36 -10.29 -11.44
CA ARG A 51 15.45 -9.48 -12.04
C ARG A 51 14.89 -8.42 -13.00
N SER A 52 13.91 -8.78 -13.81
CA SER A 52 13.23 -7.92 -14.76
C SER A 52 11.77 -8.32 -14.88
N GLN A 53 10.95 -7.38 -15.34
CA GLN A 53 9.56 -7.62 -15.71
C GLN A 53 9.29 -6.88 -16.99
N GLU A 54 8.55 -7.51 -17.90
CA GLU A 54 8.34 -7.05 -19.26
C GLU A 54 6.85 -6.95 -19.56
N LEU A 55 6.48 -5.94 -20.33
CA LEU A 55 5.11 -5.66 -20.73
C LEU A 55 4.95 -5.91 -22.22
N GLU A 56 3.84 -6.57 -22.55
CA GLU A 56 3.36 -6.80 -23.91
C GLU A 56 1.87 -6.44 -23.98
N GLY A 57 1.44 -5.79 -25.07
CA GLY A 57 0.03 -5.48 -25.26
C GLY A 57 -0.24 -4.26 -26.14
N PRO A 58 -1.51 -3.82 -26.21
CA PRO A 58 -1.93 -2.70 -27.04
C PRO A 58 -1.14 -1.42 -26.75
N GLY A 59 -0.66 -0.75 -27.79
CA GLY A 59 0.09 0.49 -27.66
C GLY A 59 1.56 0.33 -27.28
N LEU A 60 2.06 -0.90 -27.13
CA LEU A 60 3.48 -1.19 -27.00
C LEU A 60 4.07 -1.65 -28.33
N SER A 61 5.35 -1.34 -28.55
CA SER A 61 6.08 -1.80 -29.73
C SER A 61 6.14 -3.33 -29.73
N THR A 62 5.82 -3.95 -30.86
CA THR A 62 5.96 -5.41 -31.05
C THR A 62 7.40 -5.83 -31.33
N ALA A 63 8.32 -4.87 -31.55
CA ALA A 63 9.71 -5.15 -31.88
C ALA A 63 10.58 -5.49 -30.66
N SER A 64 10.17 -5.08 -29.45
CA SER A 64 10.84 -5.43 -28.20
C SER A 64 9.86 -5.32 -27.03
N PRO A 65 9.85 -6.29 -26.09
CA PRO A 65 9.10 -6.17 -24.85
C PRO A 65 9.50 -4.90 -24.09
N ALA A 66 8.53 -4.22 -23.49
CA ALA A 66 8.80 -2.97 -22.78
C ALA A 66 9.05 -3.26 -21.29
N ALA A 67 10.22 -2.93 -20.77
CA ALA A 67 10.53 -3.12 -19.35
C ALA A 67 9.60 -2.29 -18.44
N VAL A 68 9.26 -2.86 -17.28
CA VAL A 68 8.52 -2.17 -16.20
C VAL A 68 9.45 -1.20 -15.47
N GLY A 69 8.98 0.04 -15.31
CA GLY A 69 9.69 1.10 -14.59
C GLY A 69 9.26 1.27 -13.13
N LEU A 70 9.91 2.23 -12.44
CA LEU A 70 9.48 2.74 -11.15
C LEU A 70 8.13 3.46 -11.29
N ARG A 71 7.13 3.07 -10.48
CA ARG A 71 5.76 3.60 -10.52
C ARG A 71 5.21 3.70 -11.94
N ASP A 72 5.35 2.60 -12.68
CA ASP A 72 5.01 2.55 -14.09
C ASP A 72 3.51 2.83 -14.29
N PRO A 73 3.12 3.94 -14.95
CA PRO A 73 1.72 4.32 -15.09
C PRO A 73 0.93 3.36 -15.98
N ARG A 74 1.60 2.50 -16.75
CA ARG A 74 0.97 1.46 -17.55
C ARG A 74 0.51 0.26 -16.71
N VAL A 75 1.09 0.11 -15.51
CA VAL A 75 0.90 -1.05 -14.63
C VAL A 75 0.16 -0.66 -13.35
N VAL A 76 0.51 0.47 -12.74
CA VAL A 76 -0.16 0.96 -11.52
C VAL A 76 -1.62 1.27 -11.81
N GLY A 77 -2.52 0.77 -10.95
CA GLY A 77 -3.97 0.87 -11.09
C GLY A 77 -4.61 -0.23 -11.94
N THR A 78 -3.83 -1.07 -12.62
CA THR A 78 -4.37 -2.18 -13.41
C THR A 78 -4.76 -3.36 -12.53
N SER A 79 -5.82 -4.08 -12.91
CA SER A 79 -6.33 -5.23 -12.14
C SER A 79 -5.89 -6.56 -12.74
N ILE A 80 -5.32 -7.45 -11.93
CA ILE A 80 -4.86 -8.78 -12.36
C ILE A 80 -6.07 -9.68 -12.61
N GLN A 81 -6.28 -10.11 -13.86
CA GLN A 81 -7.36 -11.01 -14.25
C GLN A 81 -6.98 -12.48 -14.15
N HIS A 82 -5.74 -12.79 -14.54
CA HIS A 82 -5.19 -14.14 -14.58
C HIS A 82 -3.71 -14.12 -14.19
N ALA A 83 -3.26 -15.18 -13.53
CA ALA A 83 -1.89 -15.44 -13.17
C ALA A 83 -1.58 -16.90 -13.48
N GLU A 84 -0.58 -17.15 -14.32
CA GLU A 84 -0.22 -18.50 -14.76
C GLU A 84 1.29 -18.67 -14.83
N MET A 85 1.76 -19.89 -14.58
CA MET A 85 3.16 -20.25 -14.73
C MET A 85 3.32 -21.25 -15.88
N LEU A 86 4.26 -20.97 -16.79
CA LEU A 86 4.62 -21.88 -17.88
C LEU A 86 6.14 -21.88 -18.03
N ASP A 87 6.78 -23.05 -18.00
CA ASP A 87 8.23 -23.21 -18.13
C ASP A 87 9.00 -22.23 -17.22
N SER A 88 8.60 -22.18 -15.94
CA SER A 88 9.15 -21.30 -14.90
C SER A 88 8.99 -19.79 -15.15
N HIS A 89 8.35 -19.38 -16.25
CA HIS A 89 7.95 -17.99 -16.49
C HIS A 89 6.61 -17.73 -15.84
N LEU A 90 6.48 -16.60 -15.17
CA LEU A 90 5.20 -16.11 -14.65
C LEU A 90 4.60 -15.10 -15.62
N SER A 91 3.34 -15.29 -15.95
CA SER A 91 2.55 -14.44 -16.83
C SER A 91 1.33 -13.94 -16.09
N LEU A 92 1.21 -12.62 -15.93
CA LEU A 92 0.01 -11.98 -15.40
C LEU A 92 -0.73 -11.27 -16.51
N THR A 93 -2.04 -11.49 -16.63
CA THR A 93 -2.91 -10.71 -17.50
C THR A 93 -3.55 -9.59 -16.69
N LEU A 94 -3.28 -8.35 -17.10
CA LEU A 94 -3.72 -7.13 -16.44
C LEU A 94 -4.83 -6.46 -17.26
N GLN A 95 -5.92 -6.08 -16.60
CA GLN A 95 -6.99 -5.29 -17.21
C GLN A 95 -6.63 -3.81 -17.10
N THR A 96 -6.57 -3.14 -18.26
CA THR A 96 -6.38 -1.68 -18.37
C THR A 96 -7.59 -1.05 -19.08
N ALA A 97 -7.65 0.28 -19.14
CA ALA A 97 -8.68 0.98 -19.90
C ALA A 97 -8.51 0.79 -21.43
N GLN A 98 -7.28 0.54 -21.89
CA GLN A 98 -6.90 0.41 -23.31
C GLN A 98 -6.97 -1.03 -23.82
N GLY A 99 -7.22 -2.01 -22.95
CA GLY A 99 -7.25 -3.43 -23.27
C GLY A 99 -6.37 -4.27 -22.33
N PRO A 100 -6.30 -5.60 -22.54
CA PRO A 100 -5.48 -6.46 -21.73
C PRO A 100 -3.98 -6.21 -21.97
N LEU A 101 -3.21 -6.10 -20.90
CA LEU A 101 -1.75 -6.01 -20.90
C LEU A 101 -1.20 -7.29 -20.28
N ARG A 102 -0.14 -7.86 -20.85
CA ARG A 102 0.55 -9.02 -20.29
C ARG A 102 1.82 -8.54 -19.60
N LEU A 103 1.95 -8.91 -18.33
CA LEU A 103 3.18 -8.74 -17.55
C LEU A 103 3.89 -10.09 -17.47
N SER A 104 5.04 -10.19 -18.12
CA SER A 104 5.87 -11.38 -18.19
C SER A 104 7.04 -11.25 -17.24
N THR A 105 7.31 -12.30 -16.47
CA THR A 105 8.39 -12.37 -15.51
C THR A 105 9.24 -13.61 -15.79
N PRO A 106 10.54 -13.46 -16.13
CA PRO A 106 11.42 -14.58 -16.42
C PRO A 106 11.72 -15.41 -15.15
N PRO A 107 12.22 -16.65 -15.29
CA PRO A 107 12.58 -17.52 -14.18
C PRO A 107 13.52 -16.85 -13.18
N ARG A 108 13.54 -17.36 -11.94
CA ARG A 108 14.11 -16.71 -10.74
C ARG A 108 13.28 -15.54 -10.26
N TRP A 109 12.03 -15.85 -9.97
CA TRP A 109 11.11 -14.92 -9.34
C TRP A 109 10.63 -15.47 -8.00
N GLN A 110 10.27 -14.54 -7.15
CA GLN A 110 9.76 -14.78 -5.81
C GLN A 110 8.48 -13.98 -5.63
N LEU A 111 7.48 -14.60 -5.05
CA LEU A 111 6.22 -13.98 -4.70
C LEU A 111 6.04 -14.07 -3.19
N ASP A 112 6.20 -12.94 -2.52
CA ASP A 112 5.89 -12.78 -1.10
C ASP A 112 4.45 -12.29 -0.94
N GLY A 113 3.78 -12.75 0.10
CA GLY A 113 2.39 -12.41 0.35
C GLY A 113 2.03 -12.26 1.82
N PRO A 114 0.75 -11.94 2.09
CA PRO A 114 0.24 -11.78 3.44
C PRO A 114 0.49 -13.00 4.32
N ARG A 115 0.67 -12.75 5.62
CA ARG A 115 0.85 -13.81 6.63
C ARG A 115 2.03 -14.74 6.34
N GLY A 116 3.08 -14.21 5.70
CA GLY A 116 4.30 -14.95 5.37
C GLY A 116 4.15 -15.96 4.24
N ALA A 117 3.10 -15.84 3.43
CA ALA A 117 2.95 -16.63 2.21
C ALA A 117 4.13 -16.37 1.27
N HIS A 118 4.63 -17.43 0.65
CA HIS A 118 5.85 -17.36 -0.14
C HIS A 118 5.83 -18.40 -1.26
N LEU A 119 6.20 -17.99 -2.47
CA LEU A 119 6.35 -18.86 -3.62
C LEU A 119 7.61 -18.45 -4.38
N VAL A 120 8.55 -19.38 -4.55
CA VAL A 120 9.81 -19.13 -5.27
C VAL A 120 9.97 -20.14 -6.37
N VAL A 121 10.40 -19.66 -7.53
CA VAL A 121 10.86 -20.48 -8.63
C VAL A 121 12.36 -20.26 -8.79
N GLU A 122 13.13 -21.30 -8.49
CA GLU A 122 14.59 -21.29 -8.52
C GLU A 122 15.15 -21.41 -9.95
N GLU A 123 16.48 -21.28 -10.09
CA GLU A 123 17.19 -21.38 -11.38
C GLU A 123 17.02 -22.75 -12.05
N ASP A 124 16.96 -23.83 -11.27
CA ASP A 124 16.77 -25.19 -11.75
C ASP A 124 15.30 -25.52 -12.07
N GLY A 125 14.40 -24.53 -11.91
CA GLY A 125 12.96 -24.69 -12.10
C GLY A 125 12.26 -25.35 -10.92
N SER A 126 12.96 -25.63 -9.81
CA SER A 126 12.33 -26.12 -8.59
C SER A 126 11.44 -25.03 -7.98
N LEU A 127 10.34 -25.47 -7.37
CA LEU A 127 9.32 -24.62 -6.78
C LEU A 127 9.32 -24.84 -5.27
N LEU A 128 9.56 -23.76 -4.53
CA LEU A 128 9.48 -23.73 -3.07
C LEU A 128 8.24 -22.92 -2.67
N GLU A 129 7.38 -23.51 -1.86
CA GLU A 129 6.15 -22.85 -1.41
C GLU A 129 5.99 -22.84 0.11
N ARG A 130 5.30 -21.81 0.59
CA ARG A 130 4.80 -21.67 1.95
C ARG A 130 3.43 -21.03 1.90
N ALA A 131 2.44 -21.76 2.41
CA ALA A 131 1.08 -21.23 2.53
C ALA A 131 1.01 -20.06 3.54
N PRO A 132 0.00 -19.17 3.43
CA PRO A 132 -0.23 -18.12 4.41
C PRO A 132 -0.47 -18.71 5.81
N GLY A 133 0.17 -18.14 6.83
CA GLY A 133 0.03 -18.54 8.23
C GLY A 133 -1.05 -17.77 9.00
N ALA A 134 -0.84 -17.65 10.31
CA ALA A 134 -1.65 -16.80 11.18
C ALA A 134 -1.39 -15.30 10.92
N PRO A 135 -2.29 -14.39 11.32
CA PRO A 135 -2.06 -12.95 11.28
C PRO A 135 -0.74 -12.56 11.97
N LEU A 136 0.03 -11.67 11.36
CA LEU A 136 1.33 -11.22 11.88
C LEU A 136 1.24 -9.91 12.64
N HIS A 137 0.34 -9.01 12.21
CA HIS A 137 0.22 -7.65 12.72
C HIS A 137 -1.05 -7.45 13.54
N ALA A 138 -2.06 -8.29 13.31
CA ALA A 138 -3.36 -8.20 13.95
C ALA A 138 -3.65 -9.41 14.86
N THR A 139 -2.68 -9.85 15.66
CA THR A 139 -2.94 -10.87 16.69
C THR A 139 -3.91 -10.32 17.74
N GLU A 140 -4.64 -11.19 18.43
CA GLU A 140 -5.59 -10.77 19.45
C GLU A 140 -4.91 -9.93 20.55
N GLU A 141 -3.70 -10.35 20.96
CA GLU A 141 -2.91 -9.64 21.96
C GLU A 141 -2.47 -8.26 21.46
N ALA A 142 -2.00 -8.16 20.21
CA ALA A 142 -1.59 -6.89 19.63
C ALA A 142 -2.77 -5.91 19.52
N LEU A 143 -3.94 -6.39 19.07
CA LEU A 143 -5.14 -5.57 18.99
C LEU A 143 -5.62 -5.10 20.37
N ALA A 144 -5.56 -5.97 21.38
CA ALA A 144 -5.91 -5.60 22.76
C ALA A 144 -4.93 -4.56 23.33
N GLU A 145 -3.62 -4.73 23.13
CA GLU A 145 -2.60 -3.74 23.52
C GLU A 145 -2.86 -2.40 22.84
N HIS A 146 -3.14 -2.41 21.53
CA HIS A 146 -3.40 -1.22 20.75
C HIS A 146 -4.65 -0.48 21.23
N ALA A 147 -5.74 -1.20 21.49
CA ALA A 147 -6.98 -0.64 22.02
C ALA A 147 -6.80 -0.02 23.42
N GLY A 148 -5.95 -0.61 24.27
CA GLY A 148 -5.65 -0.10 25.61
C GLY A 148 -4.58 1.01 25.66
N SER A 149 -3.92 1.31 24.54
CA SER A 149 -2.79 2.24 24.51
C SER A 149 -3.20 3.71 24.61
N ALA A 150 -2.40 4.51 25.30
CA ALA A 150 -2.57 5.96 25.32
C ALA A 150 -2.16 6.59 23.98
N ARG A 151 -2.84 7.67 23.59
CA ARG A 151 -2.47 8.47 22.42
C ARG A 151 -1.13 9.16 22.64
N SER A 152 -0.31 9.15 21.61
CA SER A 152 0.91 9.95 21.48
C SER A 152 0.62 11.29 20.79
N GLY A 153 1.51 12.27 20.96
CA GLY A 153 1.39 13.56 20.27
C GLY A 153 1.44 13.46 18.73
N ILE A 154 1.96 12.36 18.17
CA ILE A 154 1.92 12.09 16.72
C ILE A 154 0.50 11.68 16.29
N GLU A 155 -0.14 10.81 17.06
CA GLU A 155 -1.53 10.39 16.83
C GLU A 155 -2.48 11.58 16.97
N GLU A 156 -2.27 12.45 17.95
CA GLU A 156 -3.06 13.69 18.12
C GLU A 156 -2.94 14.63 16.91
N ARG A 157 -1.74 14.77 16.35
CA ARG A 157 -1.52 15.55 15.12
C ARG A 157 -2.26 14.95 13.93
N LEU A 158 -2.23 13.62 13.78
CA LEU A 158 -2.99 12.93 12.73
C LEU A 158 -4.49 13.12 12.89
N LEU A 159 -5.02 12.96 14.10
CA LEU A 159 -6.44 13.19 14.37
C LEU A 159 -6.83 14.64 14.09
N THR A 160 -5.96 15.60 14.42
CA THR A 160 -6.19 17.02 14.12
C THR A 160 -6.29 17.28 12.62
N LEU A 161 -5.38 16.70 11.82
CA LEU A 161 -5.46 16.77 10.35
C LEU A 161 -6.76 16.14 9.83
N GLY A 162 -7.17 15.01 10.41
CA GLY A 162 -8.37 14.28 10.03
C GLY A 162 -9.68 15.04 10.24
N ARG A 163 -9.66 16.20 10.94
CA ARG A 163 -10.85 17.04 11.14
C ARG A 163 -11.26 17.78 9.88
N GLU A 164 -10.28 18.11 9.04
CA GLU A 164 -10.50 18.97 7.87
C GLU A 164 -10.50 18.18 6.56
N GLN A 165 -9.99 16.95 6.59
CA GLN A 165 -9.80 16.11 5.40
C GLN A 165 -9.74 14.63 5.78
N TRP A 166 -9.95 13.76 4.79
CA TRP A 166 -9.63 12.33 4.96
C TRP A 166 -8.12 12.13 5.02
N LEU A 167 -7.71 11.20 5.88
CA LEU A 167 -6.32 10.82 6.03
C LEU A 167 -5.95 9.74 5.01
N HIS A 168 -4.66 9.60 4.76
CA HIS A 168 -4.08 8.56 3.91
C HIS A 168 -2.63 8.29 4.38
N PRO A 169 -1.97 7.21 3.96
CA PRO A 169 -0.63 6.84 4.42
C PRO A 169 0.41 7.97 4.34
N GLY A 170 0.41 8.75 3.25
CA GLY A 170 1.27 9.92 3.11
C GLY A 170 1.14 10.98 4.22
N HIS A 171 -0.02 11.13 4.87
CA HIS A 171 -0.16 11.99 6.05
C HIS A 171 0.60 11.42 7.26
N VAL A 172 0.56 10.11 7.45
CA VAL A 172 1.33 9.43 8.51
C VAL A 172 2.83 9.61 8.27
N VAL A 173 3.27 9.43 7.03
CA VAL A 173 4.66 9.71 6.63
C VAL A 173 5.03 11.16 6.94
N SER A 174 4.19 12.12 6.56
CA SER A 174 4.44 13.55 6.78
C SER A 174 4.55 13.89 8.27
N VAL A 175 3.65 13.38 9.11
CA VAL A 175 3.69 13.64 10.57
C VAL A 175 4.89 12.95 11.22
N LEU A 176 5.27 11.75 10.77
CA LEU A 176 6.48 11.05 11.24
C LEU A 176 7.75 11.82 10.87
N ALA A 177 7.86 12.29 9.62
CA ALA A 177 8.99 13.10 9.17
C ALA A 177 9.10 14.41 9.98
N ASN A 178 7.97 15.09 10.20
CA ASN A 178 7.91 16.30 11.03
C ASN A 178 8.23 16.02 12.51
N ALA A 179 8.11 14.77 12.96
CA ALA A 179 8.51 14.34 14.30
C ALA A 179 9.98 13.83 14.35
N GLY A 180 10.75 13.99 13.27
CA GLY A 180 12.17 13.69 13.22
C GLY A 180 12.52 12.29 12.69
N ALA A 181 11.58 11.54 12.11
CA ALA A 181 11.91 10.28 11.45
C ALA A 181 12.66 10.55 10.13
N LEU A 182 13.81 9.91 9.94
CA LEU A 182 14.70 10.14 8.78
C LEU A 182 14.92 8.89 7.93
N GLU A 183 14.97 7.73 8.59
CA GLU A 183 15.32 6.45 7.99
C GLU A 183 14.07 5.68 7.57
N ASP A 184 14.11 5.01 6.42
CA ASP A 184 12.99 4.25 5.88
C ASP A 184 12.48 3.17 6.87
N ALA A 185 13.39 2.54 7.62
CA ALA A 185 13.07 1.56 8.65
C ALA A 185 12.19 2.14 9.79
N GLU A 186 12.30 3.44 10.09
CA GLU A 186 11.44 4.07 11.10
C GLU A 186 10.01 4.22 10.60
N PHE A 187 9.83 4.54 9.32
CA PHE A 187 8.51 4.65 8.70
C PHE A 187 7.83 3.28 8.61
N GLU A 188 8.57 2.24 8.23
CA GLU A 188 8.07 0.85 8.19
C GLU A 188 7.65 0.35 9.57
N ARG A 189 8.43 0.67 10.62
CA ARG A 189 8.11 0.24 11.98
C ARG A 189 6.97 1.04 12.60
N ARG A 190 6.96 2.37 12.43
CA ARG A 190 6.05 3.27 13.17
C ARG A 190 4.77 3.58 12.40
N GLY A 191 4.81 3.65 11.08
CA GLY A 191 3.66 4.03 10.25
C GLY A 191 2.45 3.11 10.45
N PRO A 192 2.60 1.80 10.20
CA PRO A 192 1.54 0.81 10.44
C PRO A 192 1.04 0.79 11.88
N LEU A 193 1.97 0.87 12.85
CA LEU A 193 1.64 0.84 14.28
C LEU A 193 0.73 2.00 14.70
N LEU A 194 1.00 3.22 14.19
CA LEU A 194 0.15 4.38 14.47
C LEU A 194 -1.27 4.18 13.93
N LEU A 195 -1.40 3.70 12.70
CA LEU A 195 -2.72 3.41 12.11
C LEU A 195 -3.44 2.29 12.85
N ALA A 196 -2.73 1.21 13.21
CA ALA A 196 -3.29 0.09 13.95
C ALA A 196 -3.86 0.53 15.30
N ARG A 197 -3.15 1.40 16.03
CA ARG A 197 -3.62 1.97 17.30
C ARG A 197 -4.87 2.85 17.14
N LEU A 198 -4.86 3.76 16.17
CA LEU A 198 -6.02 4.61 15.87
C LEU A 198 -7.25 3.77 15.45
N LEU A 199 -7.04 2.72 14.65
CA LEU A 199 -8.09 1.78 14.23
C LEU A 199 -8.61 0.95 15.42
N ALA A 200 -7.73 0.41 16.25
CA ALA A 200 -8.09 -0.43 17.39
C ALA A 200 -8.84 0.34 18.48
N ARG A 201 -8.51 1.61 18.70
CA ARG A 201 -9.29 2.52 19.56
C ARG A 201 -10.59 3.02 18.91
N GLY A 202 -10.84 2.64 17.66
CA GLY A 202 -12.01 3.05 16.90
C GLY A 202 -12.02 4.54 16.58
N GLU A 203 -10.87 5.22 16.56
CA GLU A 203 -10.75 6.66 16.31
C GLU A 203 -10.83 6.99 14.81
N ILE A 204 -10.43 6.05 13.96
CA ILE A 204 -10.53 6.15 12.51
C ILE A 204 -11.19 4.92 11.90
N ARG A 205 -11.71 5.05 10.68
CA ARG A 205 -12.21 3.94 9.85
C ARG A 205 -11.44 3.90 8.54
N ALA A 206 -11.02 2.72 8.10
CA ALA A 206 -10.42 2.53 6.78
C ALA A 206 -11.50 2.40 5.69
N GLY A 207 -11.20 2.86 4.49
CA GLY A 207 -12.15 2.86 3.38
C GLY A 207 -11.52 3.26 2.05
N PHE A 208 -12.40 3.42 1.05
CA PHE A 208 -12.07 3.99 -0.26
C PHE A 208 -12.68 5.38 -0.39
N VAL A 209 -12.09 6.20 -1.26
CA VAL A 209 -12.69 7.45 -1.70
C VAL A 209 -13.00 7.32 -3.19
N THR A 210 -14.27 7.37 -3.54
CA THR A 210 -14.74 7.28 -4.93
C THR A 210 -15.61 8.49 -5.23
N ALA A 211 -15.30 9.22 -6.31
CA ALA A 211 -16.03 10.42 -6.71
C ALA A 211 -16.22 11.45 -5.57
N GLY A 212 -15.21 11.59 -4.70
CA GLY A 212 -15.25 12.53 -3.58
C GLY A 212 -16.19 12.12 -2.44
N VAL A 213 -16.50 10.82 -2.33
CA VAL A 213 -17.28 10.24 -1.22
C VAL A 213 -16.47 9.13 -0.56
N PHE A 214 -16.40 9.15 0.76
CA PHE A 214 -15.78 8.09 1.55
C PHE A 214 -16.75 6.95 1.81
N SER A 215 -16.30 5.74 1.54
CA SER A 215 -17.00 4.50 1.84
C SER A 215 -16.09 3.62 2.69
N ALA A 216 -16.47 3.42 3.94
CA ALA A 216 -15.74 2.55 4.84
C ALA A 216 -15.76 1.10 4.35
N TRP A 217 -14.69 0.37 4.62
CA TRP A 217 -14.66 -1.07 4.40
C TRP A 217 -15.64 -1.78 5.32
N ASP A 218 -16.25 -2.83 4.76
CA ASP A 218 -17.04 -3.80 5.51
C ASP A 218 -16.17 -5.02 5.80
N LEU A 219 -15.21 -4.84 6.71
CA LEU A 219 -14.23 -5.85 7.11
C LEU A 219 -14.04 -5.83 8.64
N PRO A 220 -13.78 -6.99 9.26
CA PRO A 220 -13.37 -7.04 10.66
C PRO A 220 -12.09 -6.24 10.92
N LEU A 221 -11.96 -5.64 12.11
CA LEU A 221 -10.81 -4.84 12.49
C LEU A 221 -9.47 -5.57 12.28
N ALA A 222 -9.40 -6.85 12.64
CA ALA A 222 -8.19 -7.65 12.48
C ALA A 222 -7.74 -7.73 11.01
N GLU A 223 -8.69 -7.92 10.08
CA GLU A 223 -8.41 -7.96 8.65
C GLU A 223 -7.94 -6.60 8.13
N VAL A 224 -8.55 -5.50 8.61
CA VAL A 224 -8.14 -4.14 8.25
C VAL A 224 -6.71 -3.85 8.70
N VAL A 225 -6.37 -4.16 9.95
CA VAL A 225 -5.03 -3.92 10.51
C VAL A 225 -3.98 -4.78 9.80
N GLU A 226 -4.26 -6.06 9.60
CA GLU A 226 -3.36 -6.99 8.89
C GLU A 226 -3.09 -6.50 7.46
N HIS A 227 -4.15 -6.10 6.76
CA HIS A 227 -4.07 -5.58 5.40
C HIS A 227 -3.23 -4.30 5.32
N VAL A 228 -3.49 -3.32 6.19
CA VAL A 228 -2.76 -2.04 6.20
C VAL A 228 -1.28 -2.28 6.47
N ALA A 229 -0.94 -3.10 7.47
CA ALA A 229 0.43 -3.35 7.85
C ALA A 229 1.20 -4.16 6.79
N THR A 230 0.57 -5.20 6.24
CA THR A 230 1.17 -6.02 5.18
C THR A 230 1.43 -5.19 3.93
N THR A 231 0.45 -4.38 3.49
CA THR A 231 0.61 -3.56 2.29
C THR A 231 1.64 -2.45 2.49
N TRP A 232 1.72 -1.88 3.69
CA TRP A 232 2.78 -0.92 4.01
C TRP A 232 4.16 -1.56 3.94
N ALA A 233 4.34 -2.74 4.55
CA ALA A 233 5.61 -3.48 4.51
C ALA A 233 6.00 -3.85 3.07
N ALA A 234 5.02 -4.24 2.26
CA ALA A 234 5.21 -4.55 0.85
C ALA A 234 5.66 -3.35 0.00
N ILE A 235 5.14 -2.15 0.27
CA ILE A 235 5.54 -0.91 -0.41
C ILE A 235 6.90 -0.40 0.11
N GLY A 236 7.10 -0.41 1.42
CA GLY A 236 8.34 -0.05 2.10
C GLY A 236 8.57 1.45 2.30
N GLY A 237 9.35 1.74 3.33
CA GLY A 237 9.87 3.06 3.70
C GLY A 237 8.83 4.17 3.86
N ARG A 238 9.22 5.36 3.39
CA ARG A 238 8.39 6.58 3.35
C ARG A 238 7.48 6.67 2.11
N THR A 239 7.42 5.60 1.31
CA THR A 239 6.79 5.59 -0.01
C THR A 239 5.25 5.62 -0.01
N PRO A 240 4.54 4.99 0.96
CA PRO A 240 3.08 4.93 0.95
C PRO A 240 2.41 6.31 0.83
N GLY A 241 1.62 6.47 -0.22
CA GLY A 241 0.93 7.70 -0.60
C GLY A 241 -0.60 7.58 -0.58
N PRO A 242 -1.33 8.54 -1.16
CA PRO A 242 -2.77 8.40 -1.38
C PRO A 242 -3.07 7.19 -2.27
N ASP A 243 -4.22 6.55 -2.07
CA ASP A 243 -4.73 5.40 -2.85
C ASP A 243 -3.87 4.12 -2.86
N MET A 244 -2.75 4.08 -2.14
CA MET A 244 -1.86 2.90 -2.15
C MET A 244 -2.25 1.82 -1.15
N ILE A 245 -2.96 2.17 -0.08
CA ILE A 245 -3.37 1.23 0.98
C ILE A 245 -4.84 1.44 1.31
N ALA A 246 -5.19 2.60 1.87
CA ALA A 246 -6.55 2.97 2.23
C ALA A 246 -6.65 4.49 2.42
N TRP A 247 -7.88 4.99 2.43
CA TRP A 247 -8.23 6.28 3.03
C TRP A 247 -8.75 6.05 4.44
N PHE A 248 -8.64 7.06 5.30
CA PHE A 248 -9.16 7.00 6.65
C PHE A 248 -10.02 8.20 7.01
N GLU A 249 -11.19 7.93 7.55
CA GLU A 249 -12.11 8.94 8.08
C GLU A 249 -12.10 8.91 9.61
N LEU A 250 -12.20 10.07 10.25
CA LEU A 250 -12.43 10.13 11.70
C LEU A 250 -13.80 9.54 12.06
N SER A 251 -13.82 8.70 13.08
CA SER A 251 -15.07 8.23 13.67
C SER A 251 -15.67 9.27 14.63
N GLY A 252 -16.81 8.94 15.24
CA GLY A 252 -17.33 9.73 16.37
C GLY A 252 -16.35 9.81 17.54
N ALA A 253 -15.68 8.71 17.88
CA ALA A 253 -14.66 8.67 18.94
C ALA A 253 -13.44 9.52 18.57
N GLY A 254 -12.96 9.41 17.32
CA GLY A 254 -11.84 10.23 16.83
C GLY A 254 -12.17 11.73 16.86
N ARG A 255 -13.39 12.11 16.46
CA ARG A 255 -13.84 13.52 16.54
C ARG A 255 -13.92 14.01 17.98
N ALA A 256 -14.48 13.22 18.90
CA ALA A 256 -14.55 13.56 20.32
C ALA A 256 -13.15 13.74 20.93
N ALA A 257 -12.19 12.91 20.51
CA ALA A 257 -10.82 12.91 20.99
C ALA A 257 -10.04 14.20 20.69
N VAL A 258 -10.43 14.97 19.67
CA VAL A 258 -9.83 16.29 19.34
C VAL A 258 -10.71 17.48 19.83
N GLY A 259 -11.76 17.19 20.61
CA GLY A 259 -12.70 18.16 21.16
C GLY A 259 -13.67 18.75 20.13
N ALA A 260 -14.58 19.63 20.56
CA ALA A 260 -15.29 20.53 19.65
C ALA A 260 -14.35 21.64 19.20
N ARG A 261 -14.64 22.32 18.07
CA ARG A 261 -13.95 23.57 17.73
C ARG A 261 -14.23 24.52 18.90
N GLY A 262 -13.26 24.77 19.78
CA GLY A 262 -13.30 26.00 20.56
C GLY A 262 -13.48 27.11 19.55
N ALA A 263 -14.47 27.99 19.77
CA ALA A 263 -14.64 29.19 18.96
C ALA A 263 -13.25 29.75 18.70
N ARG A 264 -12.89 29.94 17.42
CA ARG A 264 -11.63 30.60 17.04
C ARG A 264 -11.45 31.73 18.04
N ALA A 265 -10.44 31.65 18.90
CA ALA A 265 -9.81 32.88 19.34
C ALA A 265 -9.32 33.47 18.02
N THR A 266 -10.14 34.37 17.46
CA THR A 266 -9.66 35.37 16.53
C THR A 266 -8.33 35.81 17.09
N SER A 267 -7.28 35.74 16.28
CA SER A 267 -5.98 36.31 16.58
C SER A 267 -6.18 37.60 17.38
N PRO A 268 -5.43 37.87 18.46
CA PRO A 268 -5.52 39.16 19.11
C PRO A 268 -5.43 40.18 17.99
N GLY A 269 -6.53 40.91 17.76
CA GLY A 269 -6.50 42.04 16.87
C GLY A 269 -5.33 42.87 17.36
N MET A 270 -4.46 43.28 16.46
CA MET A 270 -3.53 44.36 16.79
C MET A 270 -4.43 45.52 17.20
N SER A 271 -4.61 45.65 18.51
CA SER A 271 -5.10 46.83 19.17
C SER A 271 -4.12 47.91 18.76
N GLY A 272 -4.55 48.73 17.82
CA GLY A 272 -3.94 50.03 17.61
C GLY A 272 -3.81 50.69 18.98
N TYR A 273 -2.61 51.18 19.24
CA TYR A 273 -2.34 52.08 20.33
C TYR A 273 -3.29 53.29 20.20
N ASP A 274 -4.34 53.32 21.02
CA ASP A 274 -4.97 54.57 21.45
C ASP A 274 -4.63 54.77 22.93
N SER A 275 -3.50 55.44 23.15
CA SER A 275 -3.14 56.00 24.47
C SER A 275 -3.91 57.30 24.68
N PRO A 276 -4.64 57.47 25.81
CA PRO A 276 -5.24 58.76 26.16
C PRO A 276 -4.30 59.61 27.02
N GLY A 277 -3.93 60.79 26.51
CA GLY A 277 -3.49 61.97 27.29
C GLY A 277 -2.02 61.96 27.76
N VAL A 278 -1.28 63.07 27.94
CA VAL A 278 -1.61 64.49 28.16
C VAL A 278 -0.30 65.32 28.03
N VAL A 279 -0.34 66.40 27.23
CA VAL A 279 0.30 67.74 27.38
C VAL A 279 1.80 67.99 27.08
N GLY A 280 2.01 69.07 26.32
CA GLY A 280 3.20 69.95 26.29
C GLY A 280 3.84 69.98 24.90
N GLY A 281 3.61 70.95 24.02
CA GLY A 281 3.77 72.39 24.24
C GLY A 281 5.22 72.77 23.98
N PHE A 282 5.51 73.40 22.82
CA PHE A 282 6.31 74.62 22.61
C PHE A 282 7.06 74.63 21.27
N ARG A 283 6.65 75.65 20.47
CA ARG A 283 7.28 76.32 19.32
C ARG A 283 7.41 75.55 18.01
#